data_AF-A0A8S3VBK0-F1
#
_entry.id   AF-A0A8S3VBK0-F1
#
_cell.length_a   1.000
_cell.length_b   1.000
_cell.length_c   1.000
_cell.angle_alpha   90.00
_cell.angle_beta   90.00
_cell.angle_gamma   90.00
#
_symmetry.space_group_name_H-M   'P 1'
#
loop_
_entity.id
_entity.type
_entity.pdbx_description
1 polymer ?
#
loop_
_entity_poly.entity_id
_entity_poly.type
_entity_poly.pdbx_seq_one_letter_code
_entity_poly.pdbx_strand_id
1 'polypeptide(L)'
;MLTDLDNLNLPDDYIYVTKNRKKFKKASGGIVVIYRKSLEKELNFYNTESQFVLWFKISKSILSLNSDVIFGCVYVPPENSKYSTIEAFEELENELNILTNTENCYVALVGDFNSKTGSLPDYIIPDESVVSMFDLDCDADILDYLYDYENLTRNKITLQRVSQCTCRPNKYGHRLLELCRKNNLYIANSRVGSDKDIGEKTCNDSSVVDYLIISSMLFPLIFYFEIADFIPLYSDCHSFINFRLQATFSKSDSIVINNRNDKTFVRWKSEQKSEYVDRIHNDPEGILTTVMNKLDELSVNNDATQNDINNIVLDISKNFKDAAAETFGKINKHKHFYKHENSKPWFNRKCSMSRKKFIKLERDIVF
;
A
#
# COMPACT_ATOMS: atom_id res chain seq x y z
N MET A 1 37.19 23.66 -6.88
CA MET A 1 36.77 23.19 -8.22
C MET A 1 35.37 22.64 -8.09
N LEU A 2 34.39 23.26 -8.76
CA LEU A 2 33.09 22.65 -8.99
C LEU A 2 33.32 21.57 -10.06
N THR A 3 33.24 20.31 -9.69
CA THR A 3 33.35 19.21 -10.66
C THR A 3 31.95 18.96 -11.25
N ASP A 4 31.83 18.85 -12.57
CA ASP A 4 30.57 18.65 -13.30
C ASP A 4 29.93 17.24 -13.09
N LEU A 5 30.23 16.59 -11.96
CA LEU A 5 29.93 15.18 -11.65
C LEU A 5 28.44 14.88 -11.40
N ASP A 6 27.57 15.87 -11.37
CA ASP A 6 26.12 15.68 -11.19
C ASP A 6 25.34 15.59 -12.53
N ASN A 7 26.01 15.76 -13.68
CA ASN A 7 25.42 15.45 -14.98
C ASN A 7 25.57 13.96 -15.24
N LEU A 8 24.51 13.20 -14.96
CA LEU A 8 24.42 11.80 -15.36
C LEU A 8 24.33 11.75 -16.89
N ASN A 9 25.38 11.25 -17.53
CA ASN A 9 25.37 10.95 -18.97
C ASN A 9 24.48 9.71 -19.21
N LEU A 10 23.17 9.95 -19.29
CA LEU A 10 22.18 8.92 -19.58
C LEU A 10 21.88 8.88 -21.09
N PRO A 11 21.48 7.71 -21.62
CA PRO A 11 20.91 7.64 -22.95
C PRO A 11 19.71 8.59 -23.11
N ASP A 12 19.48 9.07 -24.34
CA ASP A 12 18.49 10.10 -24.64
C ASP A 12 17.04 9.70 -24.29
N ASP A 13 16.73 8.43 -24.08
CA ASP A 13 15.40 7.95 -23.70
C ASP A 13 15.15 7.92 -22.18
N TYR A 14 16.10 8.41 -21.36
CA TYR A 14 15.97 8.47 -19.91
C TYR A 14 15.88 9.91 -19.38
N ILE A 15 15.16 10.07 -18.27
CA ILE A 15 15.10 11.27 -17.44
C ILE A 15 15.52 10.87 -16.02
N TYR A 16 16.11 11.81 -15.29
CA TYR A 16 16.40 11.63 -13.88
C TYR A 16 15.89 12.81 -13.04
N VAL A 17 15.50 12.50 -11.81
CA VAL A 17 15.14 13.50 -10.78
C VAL A 17 16.03 13.24 -9.57
N THR A 18 16.68 14.28 -9.07
CA THR A 18 17.56 14.21 -7.90
C THR A 18 16.97 14.91 -6.69
N LYS A 19 17.30 14.38 -5.52
CA LYS A 19 17.09 15.04 -4.23
C LYS A 19 18.41 15.18 -3.47
N ASN A 20 18.57 16.33 -2.81
CA ASN A 20 19.78 16.77 -2.09
C ASN A 20 21.04 16.93 -2.95
N ARG A 21 20.89 16.89 -4.29
CA ARG A 21 21.95 17.11 -5.27
C ARG A 21 21.53 18.21 -6.23
N LYS A 22 21.78 19.47 -5.85
CA LYS A 22 21.67 20.67 -6.72
C LYS A 22 22.85 21.59 -6.41
N LYS A 23 23.80 21.74 -7.35
CA LYS A 23 24.95 22.66 -7.32
C LYS A 23 25.60 22.82 -5.93
N PHE A 24 26.46 21.86 -5.57
CA PHE A 24 27.42 21.82 -4.45
C PHE A 24 27.12 22.67 -3.19
N LYS A 25 26.49 22.04 -2.20
CA LYS A 25 26.71 22.36 -0.76
C LYS A 25 27.22 21.17 0.08
N LYS A 26 27.07 19.91 -0.37
CA LYS A 26 27.54 18.70 0.33
C LYS A 26 28.08 17.67 -0.66
N ALA A 27 29.18 16.99 -0.30
CA ALA A 27 29.86 16.00 -1.13
C ALA A 27 29.31 14.56 -0.97
N SER A 28 28.44 14.31 0.01
CA SER A 28 27.94 12.97 0.37
C SER A 28 26.41 12.93 0.46
N GLY A 29 25.86 11.75 0.18
CA GLY A 29 24.41 11.51 0.13
C GLY A 29 23.77 11.95 -1.19
N GLY A 30 22.45 11.79 -1.25
CA GLY A 30 21.63 12.12 -2.42
C GLY A 30 20.79 10.92 -2.86
N ILE A 31 19.63 11.22 -3.43
CA ILE A 31 18.73 10.22 -4.00
C ILE A 31 18.52 10.59 -5.46
N VAL A 32 18.55 9.59 -6.35
CA VAL A 32 18.21 9.77 -7.76
C VAL A 32 17.18 8.74 -8.17
N VAL A 33 16.15 9.19 -8.88
CA VAL A 33 15.21 8.33 -9.58
C VAL A 33 15.46 8.51 -11.07
N ILE A 34 15.75 7.41 -11.77
CA ILE A 34 15.98 7.37 -13.21
C ILE A 34 14.84 6.57 -13.84
N TYR A 35 14.21 7.13 -14.87
CA TYR A 35 13.08 6.50 -15.56
C TYR A 35 13.10 6.81 -17.06
N ARG A 36 12.40 5.97 -17.84
CA ARG A 36 12.25 6.18 -19.29
C ARG A 36 11.31 7.34 -19.59
N LYS A 37 11.64 8.18 -20.57
CA LYS A 37 10.83 9.30 -21.07
C LYS A 37 9.38 8.90 -21.38
N SER A 38 9.17 7.67 -21.85
CA SER A 38 7.83 7.14 -22.13
C SER A 38 6.90 7.09 -20.91
N LEU A 39 7.44 7.11 -19.68
CA LEU A 39 6.68 7.08 -18.44
C LEU A 39 6.41 8.48 -17.85
N GLU A 40 7.01 9.54 -18.42
CA GLU A 40 7.00 10.88 -17.82
C GLU A 40 5.59 11.40 -17.51
N LYS A 41 4.61 11.14 -18.38
CA LYS A 41 3.22 11.58 -18.20
C LYS A 41 2.48 10.89 -17.05
N GLU A 42 2.97 9.73 -16.64
CA GLU A 42 2.33 8.88 -15.64
C GLU A 42 3.01 8.98 -14.27
N LEU A 43 4.13 9.71 -14.19
CA LEU A 43 4.90 9.96 -12.99
C LEU A 43 4.71 11.42 -12.54
N ASN A 44 4.22 11.60 -11.31
CA ASN A 44 4.11 12.93 -10.71
C ASN A 44 5.04 13.04 -9.50
N PHE A 45 6.10 13.83 -9.61
CA PHE A 45 7.07 14.01 -8.53
C PHE A 45 6.60 15.06 -7.51
N TYR A 46 6.80 14.79 -6.22
CA TYR A 46 6.50 15.74 -5.15
C TYR A 46 7.77 16.42 -4.65
N ASN A 47 7.71 17.74 -4.52
CA ASN A 47 8.78 18.52 -3.91
C ASN A 47 8.50 18.71 -2.42
N THR A 48 9.06 17.83 -1.60
CA THR A 48 8.91 17.84 -0.14
C THR A 48 10.20 18.24 0.57
N GLU A 49 10.13 18.60 1.85
CA GLU A 49 11.24 19.17 2.61
C GLU A 49 12.24 18.12 3.12
N SER A 50 11.74 16.93 3.48
CA SER A 50 12.55 15.87 4.09
C SER A 50 13.72 15.51 3.20
N GLN A 51 14.90 15.41 3.79
CA GLN A 51 16.11 15.06 3.03
C GLN A 51 16.24 13.53 2.84
N PHE A 52 15.35 12.72 3.43
CA PHE A 52 15.53 11.26 3.48
C PHE A 52 14.74 10.51 2.41
N VAL A 53 13.85 11.18 1.69
CA VAL A 53 12.94 10.53 0.75
C VAL A 53 12.64 11.39 -0.47
N LEU A 54 12.70 10.78 -1.66
CA LEU A 54 12.23 11.36 -2.91
C LEU A 54 10.91 10.71 -3.28
N TRP A 55 9.83 11.50 -3.29
CA TRP A 55 8.49 11.02 -3.56
C TRP A 55 8.05 11.22 -5.00
N PHE A 56 7.37 10.23 -5.55
CA PHE A 56 6.63 10.36 -6.81
C PHE A 56 5.40 9.46 -6.81
N LYS A 57 4.37 9.84 -7.57
CA LYS A 57 3.15 9.07 -7.75
C LYS A 57 3.14 8.40 -9.11
N ILE A 58 2.75 7.13 -9.13
CA ILE A 58 2.43 6.38 -10.34
C ILE A 58 0.91 6.30 -10.47
N SER A 59 0.42 6.65 -11.66
CA SER A 59 -0.99 6.55 -12.04
C SER A 59 -1.52 5.12 -11.91
N LYS A 60 -2.70 4.97 -11.27
CA LYS A 60 -3.40 3.68 -11.15
C LYS A 60 -3.72 3.02 -12.48
N SER A 61 -3.80 3.81 -13.56
CA SER A 61 -4.05 3.31 -14.92
C SER A 61 -2.94 2.40 -15.43
N ILE A 62 -1.68 2.62 -15.02
CA ILE A 62 -0.56 1.74 -15.36
C ILE A 62 -0.69 0.39 -14.66
N LEU A 63 -1.14 0.39 -13.41
CA LEU A 63 -1.09 -0.77 -12.51
C LEU A 63 -2.45 -1.49 -12.38
N SER A 64 -3.47 -1.06 -13.13
CA SER A 64 -4.86 -1.56 -13.00
C SER A 64 -5.40 -1.54 -11.57
N LEU A 65 -5.01 -0.53 -10.79
CA LEU A 65 -5.45 -0.37 -9.41
C LEU A 65 -6.68 0.54 -9.32
N ASN A 66 -7.40 0.44 -8.21
CA ASN A 66 -8.51 1.35 -7.89
C ASN A 66 -8.00 2.72 -7.39
N SER A 67 -6.72 2.81 -7.01
CA SER A 67 -6.06 4.02 -6.52
C SER A 67 -4.61 4.11 -7.00
N ASP A 68 -4.10 5.34 -7.06
CA ASP A 68 -2.73 5.62 -7.45
C ASP A 68 -1.75 5.07 -6.40
N VAL A 69 -0.48 4.93 -6.77
CA VAL A 69 0.58 4.46 -5.87
C VAL A 69 1.60 5.57 -5.66
N ILE A 70 1.87 5.91 -4.41
CA ILE A 70 2.95 6.82 -4.03
C ILE A 70 4.18 6.00 -3.71
N PHE A 71 5.25 6.27 -4.45
CA PHE A 71 6.58 5.74 -4.24
C PHE A 71 7.44 6.71 -3.46
N GLY A 72 8.11 6.22 -2.42
CA GLY A 72 9.17 6.91 -1.70
C GLY A 72 10.50 6.20 -1.91
N CYS A 73 11.43 6.82 -2.63
CA CYS A 73 12.81 6.36 -2.68
C CYS A 73 13.56 6.90 -1.47
N VAL A 74 13.97 6.01 -0.56
CA VAL A 74 14.46 6.35 0.77
C VAL A 74 15.97 6.16 0.87
N TYR A 75 16.63 7.11 1.53
CA TYR A 75 17.99 6.96 2.03
C TYR A 75 18.07 7.58 3.43
N VAL A 76 18.14 6.73 4.45
CA VAL A 76 18.38 7.14 5.85
C VAL A 76 19.87 6.91 6.15
N PRO A 77 20.64 7.93 6.54
CA PRO A 77 22.06 7.75 6.87
C PRO A 77 22.27 6.71 8.00
N PRO A 78 23.40 5.99 8.05
CA PRO A 78 23.67 5.03 9.11
C PRO A 78 23.62 5.65 10.52
N GLU A 79 23.19 4.89 11.53
CA GLU A 79 23.02 5.34 12.94
C GLU A 79 24.31 5.91 13.54
N ASN A 80 25.47 5.44 13.08
CA ASN A 80 26.78 5.89 13.57
C ASN A 80 27.40 7.00 12.70
N SER A 81 26.68 7.48 11.69
CA SER A 81 27.18 8.54 10.81
C SER A 81 26.98 9.91 11.43
N LYS A 82 27.78 10.91 11.01
CA LYS A 82 27.60 12.31 11.43
C LYS A 82 26.27 12.94 10.99
N TYR A 83 25.53 12.25 10.12
CA TYR A 83 24.25 12.69 9.56
C TYR A 83 23.07 11.88 10.12
N SER A 84 23.32 10.99 11.09
CA SER A 84 22.29 10.20 11.76
C SER A 84 21.35 11.11 12.55
N THR A 85 20.05 10.88 12.42
CA THR A 85 19.01 11.56 13.20
C THR A 85 17.87 10.57 13.37
N ILE A 86 17.37 10.40 14.60
CA ILE A 86 16.27 9.46 14.84
C ILE A 86 14.94 10.02 14.30
N GLU A 87 14.90 11.34 14.17
CA GLU A 87 13.85 12.15 13.59
C GLU A 87 13.65 11.83 12.10
N ALA A 88 14.59 11.17 11.42
CA ALA A 88 14.45 10.77 10.02
C ALA A 88 13.18 9.94 9.77
N PHE A 89 12.85 9.03 10.68
CA PHE A 89 11.63 8.20 10.58
C PHE A 89 10.37 9.00 10.89
N GLU A 90 10.45 9.98 11.79
CA GLU A 90 9.32 10.88 12.09
C GLU A 90 9.05 11.83 10.92
N GLU A 91 10.09 12.37 10.29
CA GLU A 91 9.97 13.17 9.06
C GLU A 91 9.37 12.36 7.92
N LEU A 92 9.87 11.14 7.70
CA LEU A 92 9.34 10.22 6.69
C LEU A 92 7.87 9.90 6.95
N GLU A 93 7.50 9.57 8.19
CA GLU A 93 6.12 9.27 8.59
C GLU A 93 5.21 10.50 8.43
N ASN A 94 5.68 11.70 8.77
CA ASN A 94 4.90 12.93 8.60
C ASN A 94 4.60 13.22 7.13
N GLU A 95 5.59 13.13 6.24
CA GLU A 95 5.38 13.34 4.80
C GLU A 95 4.49 12.26 4.20
N LEU A 96 4.71 10.99 4.58
CA LEU A 96 3.85 9.88 4.18
C LEU A 96 2.39 10.19 4.53
N ASN A 97 2.11 10.56 5.78
CA ASN A 97 0.76 10.87 6.25
C ASN A 97 0.14 12.06 5.51
N ILE A 98 0.91 13.09 5.17
CA ILE A 98 0.40 14.23 4.41
C ILE A 98 -0.04 13.79 3.01
N LEU A 99 0.81 12.99 2.34
CA LEU A 99 0.57 12.53 0.98
C LEU A 99 -0.57 11.50 0.89
N THR A 100 -0.64 10.54 1.82
CA THR A 100 -1.68 9.50 1.79
C THR A 100 -3.06 10.05 2.17
N ASN A 101 -3.15 10.96 3.14
CA ASN A 101 -4.43 11.58 3.55
C ASN A 101 -5.02 12.51 2.47
N THR A 102 -4.19 13.08 1.61
CA THR A 102 -4.64 14.00 0.56
C THR A 102 -5.11 13.27 -0.69
N GLU A 103 -4.44 12.17 -1.05
CA GLU A 103 -4.64 11.50 -2.35
C GLU A 103 -5.36 10.13 -2.24
N ASN A 104 -5.50 9.55 -1.04
CA ASN A 104 -6.02 8.19 -0.82
C ASN A 104 -5.27 7.13 -1.66
N CYS A 105 -3.94 7.15 -1.63
CA CYS A 105 -3.06 6.29 -2.42
C CYS A 105 -2.59 5.04 -1.68
N TYR A 106 -2.22 4.01 -2.44
CA TYR A 106 -1.35 2.94 -1.94
C TYR A 106 0.09 3.42 -1.84
N VAL A 107 0.89 2.74 -1.02
CA VAL A 107 2.25 3.18 -0.68
C VAL A 107 3.26 2.11 -1.06
N ALA A 108 4.38 2.54 -1.64
CA ALA A 108 5.58 1.74 -1.82
C ALA A 108 6.82 2.55 -1.40
N LEU A 109 7.55 2.10 -0.39
CA LEU A 109 8.83 2.68 0.00
C LEU A 109 9.94 1.74 -0.43
N VAL A 110 11.00 2.28 -1.01
CA VAL A 110 12.14 1.49 -1.48
C VAL A 110 13.46 2.20 -1.22
N GLY A 111 14.45 1.48 -0.73
CA GLY A 111 15.83 1.99 -0.62
C GLY A 111 16.51 1.58 0.68
N ASP A 112 17.58 2.30 1.00
CA ASP A 112 18.43 2.03 2.16
C ASP A 112 17.90 2.77 3.39
N PHE A 113 17.36 2.00 4.34
CA PHE A 113 16.85 2.54 5.60
C PHE A 113 17.90 2.49 6.72
N ASN A 114 19.08 1.91 6.47
CA ASN A 114 20.09 1.58 7.47
C ASN A 114 19.50 0.92 8.74
N SER A 115 18.39 0.20 8.55
CA SER A 115 17.53 -0.36 9.58
C SER A 115 17.73 -1.86 9.64
N LYS A 116 18.24 -2.37 10.75
CA LYS A 116 18.35 -3.81 10.97
C LYS A 116 17.10 -4.24 11.72
N THR A 117 16.17 -4.95 11.06
CA THR A 117 14.89 -5.35 11.66
C THR A 117 14.90 -6.80 12.17
N GLY A 118 15.81 -7.63 11.63
CA GLY A 118 15.78 -9.08 11.83
C GLY A 118 14.42 -9.66 11.40
N SER A 119 13.94 -10.64 12.16
CA SER A 119 12.62 -11.27 11.96
C SER A 119 11.52 -10.66 12.84
N LEU A 120 11.74 -9.47 13.41
CA LEU A 120 10.72 -8.81 14.22
C LEU A 120 9.50 -8.43 13.36
N PRO A 121 8.28 -8.52 13.93
CA PRO A 121 7.05 -8.24 13.20
C PRO A 121 6.92 -6.76 12.87
N ASP A 122 6.56 -6.48 11.63
CA ASP A 122 6.20 -5.17 11.07
C ASP A 122 4.67 -4.93 11.05
N TYR A 123 3.90 -5.88 11.58
CA TYR A 123 2.45 -5.82 11.75
C TYR A 123 2.08 -5.82 13.22
N ILE A 124 0.83 -5.45 13.51
CA ILE A 124 0.24 -5.49 14.85
C ILE A 124 -0.46 -6.85 15.00
N ILE A 125 -0.22 -7.56 16.10
CA ILE A 125 -1.05 -8.71 16.47
C ILE A 125 -2.17 -8.16 17.36
N PRO A 126 -3.42 -8.10 16.89
CA PRO A 126 -4.52 -7.69 17.75
C PRO A 126 -4.72 -8.75 18.84
N ASP A 127 -4.89 -8.31 20.07
CA ASP A 127 -5.24 -9.18 21.18
C ASP A 127 -6.67 -9.72 20.95
N GLU A 128 -6.85 -11.03 21.02
CA GLU A 128 -8.15 -11.69 20.81
C GLU A 128 -9.25 -11.10 21.71
N SER A 129 -8.90 -10.72 22.94
CA SER A 129 -9.82 -10.09 23.88
C SER A 129 -10.26 -8.70 23.40
N VAL A 130 -9.36 -7.96 22.77
CA VAL A 130 -9.60 -6.63 22.22
C VAL A 130 -10.50 -6.72 20.99
N VAL A 131 -10.25 -7.67 20.08
CA VAL A 131 -11.13 -7.92 18.91
C VAL A 131 -12.55 -8.29 19.36
N SER A 132 -12.67 -9.11 20.41
CA SER A 132 -13.98 -9.54 20.93
C SER A 132 -14.79 -8.44 21.62
N MET A 133 -14.12 -7.36 22.07
CA MET A 133 -14.74 -6.27 22.83
C MET A 133 -15.18 -5.10 21.92
N PHE A 134 -14.74 -5.08 20.67
CA PHE A 134 -15.13 -4.06 19.71
C PHE A 134 -16.38 -4.48 18.93
N ASP A 135 -17.41 -3.64 19.00
CA ASP A 135 -18.44 -3.64 17.96
C ASP A 135 -17.75 -3.26 16.64
N LEU A 136 -17.61 -4.25 15.75
CA LEU A 136 -16.99 -4.13 14.41
C LEU A 136 -17.56 -2.96 13.57
N ASP A 137 -18.71 -2.42 13.98
CA ASP A 137 -19.38 -1.27 13.37
C ASP A 137 -18.69 0.08 13.63
N CYS A 138 -17.68 0.17 14.51
CA CYS A 138 -17.19 1.46 15.02
C CYS A 138 -15.71 1.80 14.80
N ASP A 139 -14.83 0.84 14.47
CA ASP A 139 -13.38 1.10 14.39
C ASP A 139 -12.81 0.80 12.98
N ALA A 140 -12.64 1.87 12.19
CA ALA A 140 -12.10 1.81 10.84
C ALA A 140 -10.68 1.23 10.81
N ASP A 141 -9.87 1.46 11.86
CA ASP A 141 -8.48 1.01 11.92
C ASP A 141 -8.41 -0.53 12.02
N ILE A 142 -9.36 -1.15 12.73
CA ILE A 142 -9.46 -2.62 12.84
C ILE A 142 -9.93 -3.23 11.53
N LEU A 143 -10.90 -2.58 10.86
CA LEU A 143 -11.41 -3.06 9.58
C LEU A 143 -10.32 -3.05 8.50
N ASP A 144 -9.51 -1.99 8.44
CA ASP A 144 -8.37 -1.90 7.52
C ASP A 144 -7.33 -3.00 7.79
N TYR A 145 -7.03 -3.28 9.07
CA TYR A 145 -6.13 -4.38 9.44
C TYR A 145 -6.68 -5.76 9.03
N LEU A 146 -7.96 -6.04 9.30
CA LEU A 146 -8.58 -7.31 8.92
C LEU A 146 -8.61 -7.48 7.40
N TYR A 147 -8.87 -6.40 6.67
CA TYR A 147 -8.81 -6.39 5.21
C TYR A 147 -7.41 -6.73 4.70
N ASP A 148 -6.37 -6.13 5.28
CA ASP A 148 -4.99 -6.45 4.93
C ASP A 148 -4.64 -7.90 5.23
N TYR A 149 -5.01 -8.40 6.42
CA TYR A 149 -4.78 -9.79 6.82
C TYR A 149 -5.44 -10.77 5.83
N GLU A 150 -6.70 -10.53 5.49
CA GLU A 150 -7.43 -11.34 4.52
C GLU A 150 -6.76 -11.27 3.13
N ASN A 151 -6.34 -10.08 2.72
CA ASN A 151 -5.66 -9.87 1.45
C ASN A 151 -4.32 -10.60 1.37
N LEU A 152 -3.47 -10.49 2.39
CA LEU A 152 -2.20 -11.22 2.47
C LEU A 152 -2.44 -12.73 2.45
N THR A 153 -3.40 -13.22 3.24
CA THR A 153 -3.75 -14.64 3.32
C THR A 153 -4.23 -15.19 1.98
N ARG A 154 -5.15 -14.47 1.31
CA ARG A 154 -5.69 -14.86 -0.01
C ARG A 154 -4.59 -14.99 -1.07
N ASN A 155 -3.57 -14.12 -0.98
CA ASN A 155 -2.43 -14.11 -1.89
C ASN A 155 -1.25 -14.99 -1.41
N LYS A 156 -1.46 -15.82 -0.38
CA LYS A 156 -0.46 -16.74 0.18
C LYS A 156 0.84 -16.03 0.59
N ILE A 157 0.70 -14.81 1.10
CA ILE A 157 1.79 -14.00 1.64
C ILE A 157 1.93 -14.30 3.13
N THR A 158 3.12 -14.73 3.55
CA THR A 158 3.40 -15.00 4.96
C THR A 158 3.51 -13.70 5.76
N LEU A 159 2.90 -13.67 6.94
CA LEU A 159 3.09 -12.57 7.90
C LEU A 159 4.47 -12.63 8.53
N GLN A 160 4.96 -13.83 8.83
CA GLN A 160 6.25 -13.97 9.50
C GLN A 160 7.37 -13.86 8.47
N ARG A 161 8.26 -12.89 8.71
CA ARG A 161 9.47 -12.71 7.91
C ARG A 161 10.60 -13.59 8.43
N VAL A 162 11.48 -13.95 7.51
CA VAL A 162 12.80 -14.48 7.83
C VAL A 162 13.86 -13.49 7.39
N SER A 163 15.05 -13.60 7.96
CA SER A 163 16.17 -12.75 7.58
C SER A 163 17.48 -13.50 7.82
N GLN A 164 18.36 -13.46 6.84
CA GLN A 164 19.75 -13.92 6.96
C GLN A 164 20.65 -12.89 7.65
N CYS A 165 20.10 -11.73 8.03
CA CYS A 165 20.83 -10.76 8.86
C CYS A 165 21.18 -11.39 10.20
N THR A 166 22.48 -11.57 10.45
CA THR A 166 23.00 -12.15 11.70
C THR A 166 23.08 -11.13 12.83
N CYS A 167 22.96 -9.84 12.49
CA CYS A 167 23.01 -8.75 13.44
C CYS A 167 21.70 -8.64 14.23
N ARG A 168 21.80 -8.22 15.49
CA ARG A 168 20.63 -7.84 16.28
C ARG A 168 19.94 -6.62 15.66
N PRO A 169 18.61 -6.50 15.82
CA PRO A 169 17.91 -5.29 15.43
C PRO A 169 18.51 -4.04 16.09
N ASN A 170 18.62 -2.94 15.34
CA ASN A 170 19.15 -1.66 15.82
C ASN A 170 18.01 -0.66 16.10
N LYS A 171 18.34 0.55 16.60
CA LYS A 171 17.32 1.56 16.94
C LYS A 171 16.50 1.95 15.72
N TYR A 172 17.15 2.09 14.56
CA TYR A 172 16.48 2.37 13.29
C TYR A 172 15.55 1.24 12.85
N GLY A 173 15.96 -0.02 13.04
CA GLY A 173 15.10 -1.17 12.85
C GLY A 173 13.81 -1.09 13.67
N HIS A 174 13.90 -0.73 14.95
CA HIS A 174 12.71 -0.54 15.78
C HIS A 174 11.82 0.61 15.29
N ARG A 175 12.40 1.73 14.85
CA ARG A 175 11.64 2.86 14.28
C ARG A 175 10.99 2.52 12.95
N LEU A 176 11.67 1.80 12.08
CA LEU A 176 11.11 1.33 10.81
C LEU A 176 9.91 0.41 11.03
N LEU A 177 10.03 -0.54 11.96
CA LEU A 177 8.93 -1.43 12.32
C LEU A 177 7.75 -0.67 12.93
N GLU A 178 8.02 0.36 13.74
CA GLU A 178 6.98 1.24 14.28
C GLU A 178 6.24 1.99 13.17
N LEU A 179 6.98 2.55 12.19
CA LEU A 179 6.41 3.19 11.00
C LEU A 179 5.54 2.21 10.21
N CYS A 180 6.01 0.98 9.99
CA CYS A 180 5.26 -0.05 9.27
C CYS A 180 3.93 -0.36 9.97
N ARG A 181 3.98 -0.65 11.28
CA ARG A 181 2.79 -0.98 12.09
C ARG A 181 1.77 0.14 12.14
N LYS A 182 2.21 1.40 12.27
CA LYS A 182 1.31 2.56 12.36
C LYS A 182 0.61 2.87 11.04
N ASN A 183 1.21 2.50 9.92
CA ASN A 183 0.74 2.87 8.59
C ASN A 183 0.24 1.66 7.77
N ASN A 184 0.06 0.50 8.42
CA ASN A 184 -0.36 -0.76 7.77
C ASN A 184 0.50 -1.08 6.52
N LEU A 185 1.82 -0.96 6.67
CA LEU A 185 2.79 -1.27 5.63
C LEU A 185 3.57 -2.53 5.99
N TYR A 186 3.98 -3.27 4.97
CA TYR A 186 4.60 -4.57 5.12
C TYR A 186 5.89 -4.64 4.28
N ILE A 187 6.97 -5.10 4.90
CA ILE A 187 8.24 -5.36 4.24
C ILE A 187 8.09 -6.55 3.26
N ALA A 188 8.31 -6.34 1.97
CA ALA A 188 8.21 -7.39 0.95
C ALA A 188 9.39 -8.38 0.97
N ASN A 189 10.57 -7.95 1.41
CA ASN A 189 11.73 -8.84 1.57
C ASN A 189 11.34 -10.06 2.42
N SER A 190 11.82 -11.24 2.03
CA SER A 190 11.46 -12.56 2.55
C SER A 190 10.03 -13.07 2.27
N ARG A 191 9.14 -12.27 1.68
CA ARG A 191 7.72 -12.65 1.50
C ARG A 191 7.33 -13.04 0.08
N VAL A 192 8.08 -12.58 -0.93
CA VAL A 192 7.70 -12.70 -2.35
C VAL A 192 8.89 -13.00 -3.25
N GLY A 193 8.56 -13.50 -4.44
CA GLY A 193 9.53 -13.82 -5.49
C GLY A 193 10.55 -14.87 -5.06
N SER A 194 11.75 -14.77 -5.58
CA SER A 194 12.87 -15.67 -5.30
C SER A 194 13.38 -15.53 -3.87
N ASP A 195 13.17 -14.37 -3.22
CA ASP A 195 13.57 -14.13 -1.84
C ASP A 195 12.57 -14.69 -0.81
N LYS A 196 11.44 -15.25 -1.25
CA LYS A 196 10.41 -15.79 -0.36
C LYS A 196 10.99 -16.88 0.55
N ASP A 197 10.77 -16.74 1.86
CA ASP A 197 11.26 -17.63 2.91
C ASP A 197 12.80 -17.73 2.98
N ILE A 198 13.53 -16.75 2.40
CA ILE A 198 14.99 -16.65 2.45
C ILE A 198 15.42 -15.43 3.28
N GLY A 199 15.01 -14.23 2.87
CA GLY A 199 15.39 -12.97 3.53
C GLY A 199 16.87 -12.65 3.34
N GLU A 200 17.31 -12.69 2.10
CA GLU A 200 18.69 -12.53 1.65
C GLU A 200 19.28 -11.16 2.03
N LYS A 201 20.60 -11.15 2.25
CA LYS A 201 21.34 -9.98 2.74
C LYS A 201 21.47 -8.96 1.61
N THR A 202 21.25 -7.69 1.93
CA THR A 202 21.31 -6.59 0.96
C THR A 202 22.59 -5.77 1.07
N CYS A 203 23.34 -5.90 2.17
CA CYS A 203 24.54 -5.11 2.43
C CYS A 203 25.66 -5.93 3.10
N ASN A 204 26.89 -5.80 2.56
CA ASN A 204 28.15 -6.35 3.07
C ASN A 204 28.11 -7.85 3.40
N ASP A 205 27.28 -8.62 2.69
CA ASP A 205 27.00 -10.04 2.98
C ASP A 205 26.77 -10.31 4.49
N SER A 206 26.19 -9.34 5.20
CA SER A 206 26.04 -9.41 6.66
C SER A 206 24.73 -8.85 7.16
N SER A 207 24.10 -7.95 6.41
CA SER A 207 22.90 -7.25 6.88
C SER A 207 21.83 -7.08 5.81
N VAL A 208 20.59 -6.96 6.27
CA VAL A 208 19.43 -6.53 5.49
C VAL A 208 19.11 -5.12 5.98
N VAL A 209 19.29 -4.13 5.11
CA VAL A 209 19.07 -2.71 5.39
C VAL A 209 18.32 -1.99 4.27
N ASP A 210 18.35 -2.58 3.07
CA ASP A 210 17.58 -2.17 1.92
C ASP A 210 16.26 -2.91 1.92
N TYR A 211 15.16 -2.20 1.76
CA TYR A 211 13.82 -2.80 1.82
C TYR A 211 12.94 -2.31 0.69
N LEU A 212 12.05 -3.19 0.23
CA LEU A 212 10.79 -2.80 -0.39
C LEU A 212 9.70 -2.93 0.69
N ILE A 213 8.96 -1.85 0.95
CA ILE A 213 7.91 -1.80 1.98
C ILE A 213 6.64 -1.29 1.32
N ILE A 214 5.55 -2.06 1.39
CA ILE A 214 4.36 -1.82 0.56
C ILE A 214 3.06 -1.98 1.34
N SER A 215 2.01 -1.31 0.85
CA SER A 215 0.62 -1.63 1.23
C SER A 215 0.27 -3.06 0.80
N SER A 216 -0.60 -3.73 1.58
CA SER A 216 -0.99 -5.14 1.32
C SER A 216 -1.50 -5.36 -0.12
N MET A 217 -2.20 -4.37 -0.68
CA MET A 217 -2.81 -4.40 -2.01
C MET A 217 -1.81 -4.47 -3.16
N LEU A 218 -0.52 -4.20 -2.92
CA LEU A 218 0.52 -4.24 -3.95
C LEU A 218 1.19 -5.61 -4.07
N PHE A 219 1.10 -6.49 -3.06
CA PHE A 219 1.68 -7.84 -3.13
C PHE A 219 1.23 -8.65 -4.35
N PRO A 220 -0.07 -8.66 -4.72
CA PRO A 220 -0.53 -9.45 -5.88
C PRO A 220 0.04 -8.97 -7.21
N LEU A 221 0.53 -7.73 -7.28
CA LEU A 221 1.14 -7.18 -8.49
C LEU A 221 2.60 -7.59 -8.64
N ILE A 222 3.27 -8.01 -7.56
CA ILE A 222 4.68 -8.41 -7.60
C ILE A 222 4.77 -9.81 -8.19
N PHE A 223 5.11 -9.92 -9.47
CA PHE A 223 5.36 -11.21 -10.12
C PHE A 223 6.85 -11.59 -10.15
N TYR A 224 7.73 -10.67 -9.77
CA TYR A 224 9.17 -10.88 -9.67
C TYR A 224 9.74 -10.06 -8.51
N PHE A 225 10.56 -10.70 -7.68
CA PHE A 225 11.29 -10.06 -6.60
C PHE A 225 12.54 -10.89 -6.30
N GLU A 226 13.71 -10.26 -6.28
CA GLU A 226 14.98 -10.89 -5.90
C GLU A 226 15.92 -9.85 -5.28
N ILE A 227 16.88 -10.37 -4.51
CA ILE A 227 18.10 -9.65 -4.15
C ILE A 227 19.17 -10.13 -5.13
N ALA A 228 19.69 -9.22 -5.96
CA ALA A 228 20.69 -9.58 -6.95
C ALA A 228 22.06 -9.82 -6.28
N ASP A 229 22.91 -10.59 -6.96
CA ASP A 229 24.30 -10.74 -6.56
C ASP A 229 24.99 -9.38 -6.41
N PHE A 230 25.90 -9.29 -5.45
CA PHE A 230 26.70 -8.08 -5.25
C PHE A 230 27.59 -7.82 -6.46
N ILE A 231 27.51 -6.61 -7.01
CA ILE A 231 28.33 -6.18 -8.15
C ILE A 231 29.23 -5.02 -7.70
N PRO A 232 30.55 -5.24 -7.52
CA PRO A 232 31.49 -4.21 -7.07
C PRO A 232 31.61 -2.98 -7.98
N LEU A 233 31.16 -3.10 -9.23
CA LEU A 233 31.12 -1.98 -10.18
C LEU A 233 30.01 -0.97 -9.85
N TYR A 234 28.95 -1.42 -9.18
CA TYR A 234 27.74 -0.65 -8.97
C TYR A 234 27.56 -0.17 -7.53
N SER A 235 28.18 -0.87 -6.57
CA SER A 235 28.17 -0.48 -5.16
C SER A 235 29.45 -0.93 -4.47
N ASP A 236 29.80 -0.27 -3.39
CA ASP A 236 30.86 -0.67 -2.47
C ASP A 236 30.42 -1.82 -1.55
N CYS A 237 29.13 -1.91 -1.24
CA CYS A 237 28.62 -2.90 -0.31
C CYS A 237 27.15 -3.34 -0.49
N HIS A 238 26.36 -2.70 -1.34
CA HIS A 238 24.93 -3.01 -1.50
C HIS A 238 24.65 -3.90 -2.72
N SER A 239 23.75 -4.85 -2.52
CA SER A 239 23.10 -5.64 -3.56
C SER A 239 21.84 -4.95 -4.05
N PHE A 240 21.48 -5.14 -5.33
CA PHE A 240 20.25 -4.57 -5.87
C PHE A 240 19.02 -5.31 -5.37
N ILE A 241 18.00 -4.55 -4.97
CA ILE A 241 16.63 -5.08 -4.89
C ILE A 241 16.00 -4.92 -6.26
N ASN A 242 15.66 -6.04 -6.89
CA ASN A 242 15.03 -6.05 -8.20
C ASN A 242 13.61 -6.61 -8.07
N PHE A 243 12.62 -5.83 -8.48
CA PHE A 243 11.24 -6.24 -8.45
C PHE A 243 10.49 -5.76 -9.69
N ARG A 244 9.45 -6.50 -10.07
CA ARG A 244 8.58 -6.14 -11.20
C ARG A 244 7.13 -6.18 -10.78
N LEU A 245 6.42 -5.12 -11.12
CA LEU A 245 4.99 -4.99 -10.91
C LEU A 245 4.27 -5.28 -12.22
N GLN A 246 3.19 -6.05 -12.13
CA GLN A 246 2.31 -6.30 -13.27
C GLN A 246 1.68 -4.98 -13.71
N ALA A 247 2.04 -4.54 -14.91
CA ALA A 247 1.42 -3.39 -15.55
C ALA A 247 0.42 -3.85 -16.61
N THR A 248 -0.61 -3.05 -16.81
CA THR A 248 -1.65 -3.20 -17.84
C THR A 248 -1.59 -2.01 -18.78
N PHE A 249 -0.38 -1.66 -19.22
CA PHE A 249 -0.15 -0.59 -20.17
C PHE A 249 -0.72 -0.97 -21.54
N SER A 250 -2.00 -0.69 -21.74
CA SER A 250 -2.60 -0.64 -23.06
C SER A 250 -2.14 0.67 -23.72
N LYS A 251 -1.39 0.59 -24.81
CA LYS A 251 -1.31 1.69 -25.78
C LYS A 251 -2.72 1.86 -26.36
N SER A 252 -3.61 2.55 -25.67
CA SER A 252 -4.93 2.86 -26.20
C SER A 252 -4.97 4.31 -26.60
N ASP A 253 -5.07 4.54 -27.91
CA ASP A 253 -5.78 5.69 -28.44
C ASP A 253 -7.08 5.88 -27.66
N SER A 254 -7.33 7.14 -27.33
CA SER A 254 -8.47 7.68 -26.61
C SER A 254 -9.78 6.90 -26.82
N ILE A 255 -10.13 6.02 -25.89
CA ILE A 255 -11.53 5.68 -25.65
C ILE A 255 -11.90 6.34 -24.34
N VAL A 256 -12.52 7.51 -24.46
CA VAL A 256 -13.20 8.20 -23.37
C VAL A 256 -14.37 7.31 -22.93
N ILE A 257 -14.11 6.39 -22.01
CA ILE A 257 -15.18 5.78 -21.23
C ILE A 257 -15.56 6.82 -20.18
N ASN A 258 -16.70 7.48 -20.42
CA ASN A 258 -17.34 8.36 -19.45
C ASN A 258 -17.78 7.55 -18.21
N ASN A 259 -16.83 7.23 -17.33
CA ASN A 259 -17.14 6.80 -15.97
C ASN A 259 -17.48 8.03 -15.14
N ARG A 260 -18.73 8.47 -15.23
CA ARG A 260 -19.32 9.28 -14.16
C ARG A 260 -19.30 8.43 -12.89
N ASN A 261 -18.41 8.80 -11.97
CA ASN A 261 -18.31 8.25 -10.64
C ASN A 261 -19.54 8.66 -9.81
N ASP A 262 -20.67 7.99 -10.00
CA ASP A 262 -21.72 7.94 -8.98
C ASP A 262 -21.52 6.65 -8.18
N LYS A 263 -20.56 6.68 -7.24
CA LYS A 263 -20.39 5.62 -6.24
C LYS A 263 -21.57 5.71 -5.27
N THR A 264 -22.68 5.09 -5.65
CA THR A 264 -23.77 4.72 -4.75
C THR A 264 -23.32 3.51 -3.95
N PHE A 265 -23.50 3.55 -2.64
CA PHE A 265 -23.27 2.40 -1.78
C PHE A 265 -24.51 2.10 -0.96
N VAL A 266 -24.58 0.87 -0.49
CA VAL A 266 -25.69 0.33 0.26
C VAL A 266 -25.17 0.00 1.66
N ARG A 267 -25.89 0.43 2.70
CA ARG A 267 -25.52 0.15 4.08
C ARG A 267 -26.33 -1.03 4.59
N TRP A 268 -25.65 -2.09 5.04
CA TRP A 268 -26.31 -3.24 5.66
C TRP A 268 -27.10 -2.80 6.90
N LYS A 269 -28.32 -3.32 7.04
CA LYS A 269 -29.20 -3.13 8.19
C LYS A 269 -29.68 -4.50 8.64
N SER A 270 -29.16 -4.96 9.78
CA SER A 270 -29.41 -6.32 10.28
C SER A 270 -30.89 -6.60 10.50
N GLU A 271 -31.68 -5.58 10.79
CA GLU A 271 -33.13 -5.66 10.98
C GLU A 271 -33.88 -5.99 9.68
N GLN A 272 -33.28 -5.73 8.51
CA GLN A 272 -33.87 -5.99 7.19
C GLN A 272 -33.27 -7.24 6.51
N LYS A 273 -32.57 -8.10 7.25
CA LYS A 273 -31.94 -9.31 6.71
C LYS A 273 -32.93 -10.23 5.98
N SER A 274 -34.09 -10.50 6.58
CA SER A 274 -35.10 -11.38 5.98
C SER A 274 -35.62 -10.81 4.66
N GLU A 275 -35.89 -9.51 4.63
CA GLU A 275 -36.36 -8.81 3.43
C GLU A 275 -35.32 -8.86 2.29
N TYR A 276 -34.03 -8.72 2.61
CA TYR A 276 -32.96 -8.87 1.61
C TYR A 276 -32.92 -10.29 1.03
N VAL A 277 -32.96 -11.31 1.90
CA VAL A 277 -32.99 -12.71 1.47
C VAL A 277 -34.21 -12.98 0.60
N ASP A 278 -35.40 -12.52 1.02
CA ASP A 278 -36.64 -12.69 0.26
C ASP A 278 -36.55 -12.04 -1.13
N ARG A 279 -35.90 -10.87 -1.26
CA ARG A 279 -35.71 -10.22 -2.56
C ARG A 279 -34.74 -10.94 -3.48
N ILE A 280 -33.68 -11.54 -2.95
CA ILE A 280 -32.79 -12.40 -3.76
C ILE A 280 -33.58 -13.57 -4.33
N HIS A 281 -34.49 -14.15 -3.55
CA HIS A 281 -35.27 -15.33 -3.94
C HIS A 281 -36.46 -15.00 -4.85
N ASN A 282 -37.05 -13.81 -4.71
CA ASN A 282 -38.24 -13.41 -5.46
C ASN A 282 -37.98 -12.96 -6.92
N ASP A 283 -36.73 -13.06 -7.40
CA ASP A 283 -36.25 -12.86 -8.79
C ASP A 283 -37.20 -12.15 -9.78
N PRO A 284 -37.62 -10.89 -9.52
CA PRO A 284 -38.63 -10.24 -10.34
C PRO A 284 -38.11 -9.90 -11.75
N GLU A 285 -36.79 -9.81 -11.93
CA GLU A 285 -36.13 -9.59 -13.23
C GLU A 285 -35.74 -10.89 -13.95
N GLY A 286 -35.97 -12.08 -13.35
CA GLY A 286 -35.63 -13.36 -13.97
C GLY A 286 -34.13 -13.64 -14.10
N ILE A 287 -33.28 -12.98 -13.30
CA ILE A 287 -31.82 -13.12 -13.32
C ILE A 287 -31.40 -14.51 -12.85
N LEU A 288 -31.98 -15.03 -11.76
CA LEU A 288 -31.68 -16.39 -11.31
C LEU A 288 -32.13 -17.42 -12.33
N THR A 289 -33.29 -17.21 -12.96
CA THR A 289 -33.76 -18.06 -14.05
C THR A 289 -32.81 -18.02 -15.25
N THR A 290 -32.30 -16.84 -15.61
CA THR A 290 -31.33 -16.65 -16.69
C THR A 290 -30.00 -17.34 -16.38
N VAL A 291 -29.52 -17.22 -15.15
CA VAL A 291 -28.29 -17.88 -14.68
C VAL A 291 -28.46 -19.40 -14.72
N MET A 292 -29.59 -19.93 -14.24
CA MET A 292 -29.88 -21.37 -14.28
C MET A 292 -29.93 -21.90 -15.71
N ASN A 293 -30.62 -21.20 -16.62
CA ASN A 293 -30.67 -21.61 -18.03
C ASN A 293 -29.29 -21.62 -18.69
N LYS A 294 -28.45 -20.60 -18.43
CA LYS A 294 -27.06 -20.57 -18.92
C LYS A 294 -26.22 -21.72 -18.36
N LEU A 295 -26.40 -22.05 -17.08
CA LEU A 295 -25.72 -23.18 -16.45
C LEU A 295 -26.16 -24.52 -17.06
N ASP A 296 -27.46 -24.68 -17.34
CA ASP A 296 -28.00 -25.87 -18.00
C ASP A 296 -27.44 -26.00 -19.43
N GLU A 297 -27.40 -24.91 -20.21
CA GLU A 297 -26.82 -24.91 -21.56
C GLU A 297 -25.33 -25.27 -21.56
N LEU A 298 -24.56 -24.74 -20.59
CA LEU A 298 -23.13 -25.06 -20.45
C LEU A 298 -22.91 -26.50 -19.97
N SER A 299 -23.83 -27.04 -19.16
CA SER A 299 -23.76 -28.44 -18.70
C SER A 299 -23.92 -29.45 -19.84
N VAL A 300 -24.63 -29.06 -20.91
CA VAL A 300 -24.83 -29.88 -22.11
C VAL A 300 -23.65 -29.77 -23.08
N ASN A 301 -23.06 -28.58 -23.19
CA ASN A 301 -22.06 -28.28 -24.24
C ASN A 301 -20.60 -28.54 -23.84
N ASN A 302 -20.30 -28.89 -22.57
CA ASN A 302 -18.97 -29.25 -22.03
C ASN A 302 -17.77 -28.30 -22.30
N ASP A 303 -17.95 -27.21 -23.04
CA ASP A 303 -16.90 -26.23 -23.40
C ASP A 303 -17.22 -24.84 -22.84
N ALA A 304 -17.16 -24.69 -21.51
CA ALA A 304 -17.31 -23.38 -20.88
C ALA A 304 -16.07 -22.51 -21.07
N THR A 305 -16.24 -21.28 -21.55
CA THR A 305 -15.16 -20.30 -21.70
C THR A 305 -15.03 -19.41 -20.45
N GLN A 306 -13.88 -18.75 -20.30
CA GLN A 306 -13.68 -17.74 -19.25
C GLN A 306 -14.71 -16.59 -19.35
N ASN A 307 -15.18 -16.28 -20.56
CA ASN A 307 -16.18 -15.24 -20.76
C ASN A 307 -17.55 -15.65 -20.20
N ASP A 308 -17.91 -16.93 -20.33
CA ASP A 308 -19.16 -17.48 -19.81
C ASP A 308 -19.17 -17.42 -18.28
N ILE A 309 -18.04 -17.79 -17.65
CA ILE A 309 -17.86 -17.66 -16.19
C ILE A 309 -17.99 -16.19 -15.75
N ASN A 310 -17.31 -15.27 -16.44
CA ASN A 310 -17.37 -13.85 -16.11
C ASN A 310 -18.81 -13.29 -16.21
N ASN A 311 -19.54 -13.68 -17.25
CA ASN A 311 -20.93 -13.25 -17.44
C ASN A 311 -21.85 -13.78 -16.33
N ILE A 312 -21.71 -15.04 -15.94
CA ILE A 312 -22.48 -15.63 -14.83
C ILE A 312 -22.18 -14.90 -13.52
N VAL A 313 -20.90 -14.65 -13.23
CA VAL A 313 -20.50 -13.92 -12.01
C VAL A 313 -21.04 -12.49 -12.01
N LEU A 314 -21.06 -11.82 -13.17
CA LEU A 314 -21.64 -10.48 -13.32
C LEU A 314 -23.14 -10.48 -13.07
N ASP A 315 -23.88 -11.46 -13.61
CA ASP A 315 -25.32 -11.59 -13.44
C ASP A 315 -25.68 -11.85 -11.96
N ILE A 316 -24.99 -12.77 -11.29
CA ILE A 316 -25.16 -13.03 -9.85
C ILE A 316 -24.83 -11.77 -9.02
N SER A 317 -23.72 -11.11 -9.35
CA SER A 317 -23.29 -9.90 -8.66
C SER A 317 -24.29 -8.76 -8.83
N LYS A 318 -24.91 -8.65 -10.02
CA LYS A 318 -25.98 -7.68 -10.29
C LYS A 318 -27.19 -7.98 -9.40
N ASN A 319 -27.64 -9.23 -9.34
CA ASN A 319 -28.77 -9.64 -8.50
C ASN A 319 -28.57 -9.21 -7.03
N PHE A 320 -27.40 -9.51 -6.44
CA PHE A 320 -27.09 -9.10 -5.07
C PHE A 320 -27.08 -7.57 -4.89
N LYS A 321 -26.54 -6.83 -5.86
CA LYS A 321 -26.49 -5.36 -5.78
C LYS A 321 -27.87 -4.73 -5.89
N ASP A 322 -28.71 -5.23 -6.78
CA ASP A 322 -30.06 -4.71 -7.00
C ASP A 322 -30.96 -5.04 -5.81
N ALA A 323 -30.94 -6.29 -5.33
CA ALA A 323 -31.64 -6.68 -4.10
C ALA A 323 -31.19 -5.83 -2.91
N ALA A 324 -29.88 -5.59 -2.76
CA ALA A 324 -29.37 -4.77 -1.66
C ALA A 324 -29.82 -3.31 -1.79
N ALA A 325 -29.71 -2.74 -3.00
CA ALA A 325 -30.11 -1.37 -3.25
C ALA A 325 -31.61 -1.13 -3.00
N GLU A 326 -32.43 -2.11 -3.31
CA GLU A 326 -33.86 -2.08 -3.04
C GLU A 326 -34.22 -2.26 -1.56
N THR A 327 -33.57 -3.18 -0.85
CA THR A 327 -33.85 -3.42 0.58
C THR A 327 -33.37 -2.28 1.46
N PHE A 328 -32.15 -1.82 1.23
CA PHE A 328 -31.46 -0.94 2.17
C PHE A 328 -31.44 0.52 1.72
N GLY A 329 -31.70 0.78 0.44
CA GLY A 329 -31.66 2.09 -0.21
C GLY A 329 -30.25 2.46 -0.74
N LYS A 330 -30.20 3.17 -1.87
CA LYS A 330 -28.95 3.72 -2.43
C LYS A 330 -28.57 5.01 -1.70
N ILE A 331 -27.36 5.07 -1.15
CA ILE A 331 -26.80 6.29 -0.56
C ILE A 331 -25.90 6.95 -1.61
N ASN A 332 -26.25 8.16 -2.05
CA ASN A 332 -25.36 9.01 -2.83
C ASN A 332 -24.26 9.56 -1.92
N LYS A 333 -22.99 9.44 -2.31
CA LYS A 333 -21.94 10.33 -1.78
C LYS A 333 -22.17 11.76 -2.27
N HIS A 334 -23.20 12.44 -1.76
CA HIS A 334 -23.06 13.88 -1.64
C HIS A 334 -22.06 14.13 -0.52
N LYS A 335 -21.02 14.92 -0.80
CA LYS A 335 -20.18 15.54 0.22
C LYS A 335 -21.06 16.41 1.12
N HIS A 336 -21.81 15.80 2.01
CA HIS A 336 -22.29 16.49 3.18
C HIS A 336 -21.08 16.53 4.12
N PHE A 337 -20.40 17.67 4.12
CA PHE A 337 -19.78 18.15 5.34
C PHE A 337 -20.90 18.18 6.39
N TYR A 338 -21.08 17.08 7.12
CA TYR A 338 -21.85 17.12 8.34
C TYR A 338 -21.08 18.08 9.25
N LYS A 339 -21.59 19.31 9.37
CA LYS A 339 -21.52 19.99 10.66
C LYS A 339 -22.11 18.99 11.64
N HIS A 340 -21.27 18.28 12.36
CA HIS A 340 -21.72 17.50 13.50
C HIS A 340 -22.39 18.49 14.45
N GLU A 341 -23.72 18.53 14.45
CA GLU A 341 -24.42 18.95 15.64
C GLU A 341 -24.05 17.97 16.76
N ASN A 342 -23.67 18.56 17.88
CA ASN A 342 -23.07 17.93 19.03
C ASN A 342 -23.96 16.81 19.59
N SER A 343 -23.76 15.56 19.18
CA SER A 343 -24.37 14.43 19.91
C SER A 343 -23.51 13.95 21.08
N LYS A 344 -22.22 14.35 21.17
CA LYS A 344 -21.35 14.10 22.33
C LYS A 344 -20.38 15.28 22.58
N PRO A 345 -20.78 16.33 23.32
CA PRO A 345 -19.94 17.50 23.56
C PRO A 345 -18.60 17.17 24.27
N TRP A 346 -18.54 16.06 25.00
CA TRP A 346 -17.34 15.58 25.69
C TRP A 346 -16.38 14.76 24.83
N PHE A 347 -16.75 14.34 23.61
CA PHE A 347 -15.91 13.50 22.75
C PHE A 347 -15.71 14.12 21.35
N ASN A 348 -15.25 15.37 21.34
CA ASN A 348 -14.95 16.13 20.13
C ASN A 348 -13.49 15.93 19.67
N ARG A 349 -13.11 16.56 18.54
CA ARG A 349 -11.74 16.51 17.98
C ARG A 349 -10.67 16.89 19.01
N LYS A 350 -10.96 17.83 19.91
CA LYS A 350 -10.06 18.22 21.00
C LYS A 350 -9.89 17.08 22.00
N CYS A 351 -10.96 16.37 22.34
CA CYS A 351 -10.92 15.18 23.21
C CYS A 351 -10.14 14.02 22.57
N SER A 352 -10.33 13.77 21.26
CA SER A 352 -9.55 12.77 20.52
C SER A 352 -8.04 13.09 20.50
N MET A 353 -7.67 14.35 20.24
CA MET A 353 -6.26 14.77 20.30
C MET A 353 -5.69 14.71 21.72
N SER A 354 -6.47 15.10 22.73
CA SER A 354 -6.06 14.98 24.14
C SER A 354 -5.87 13.52 24.56
N ARG A 355 -6.73 12.60 24.12
CA ARG A 355 -6.59 11.17 24.38
C ARG A 355 -5.34 10.59 23.73
N LYS A 356 -5.06 10.94 22.46
CA LYS A 356 -3.81 10.54 21.78
C LYS A 356 -2.57 11.07 22.51
N LYS A 357 -2.62 12.31 22.99
CA LYS A 357 -1.53 12.92 23.78
C LYS A 357 -1.37 12.28 25.16
N PHE A 358 -2.47 11.93 25.83
CA PHE A 358 -2.46 11.23 27.12
C PHE A 358 -1.86 9.82 26.98
N ILE A 359 -2.30 9.03 25.99
CA ILE A 359 -1.75 7.69 25.74
C ILE A 359 -0.25 7.76 25.39
N LYS A 360 0.19 8.80 24.67
CA LYS A 360 1.61 9.04 24.39
C LYS A 360 2.39 9.31 25.68
N LEU A 361 1.90 10.21 26.53
CA LEU A 361 2.55 10.57 27.80
C LEU A 361 2.55 9.43 28.82
N GLU A 362 1.48 8.64 28.89
CA GLU A 362 1.38 7.48 29.79
C GLU A 362 2.41 6.40 29.43
N ARG A 363 2.69 6.22 28.14
CA ARG A 363 3.74 5.30 27.65
C ARG A 363 5.15 5.81 27.90
N ASP A 364 5.34 7.13 27.94
CA ASP A 364 6.63 7.76 28.25
C ASP A 364 6.93 7.77 29.77
N ILE A 365 5.94 7.49 30.63
CA ILE A 365 6.07 7.47 32.10
C ILE A 365 6.41 6.07 32.66
N VAL A 366 6.37 5.01 31.84
CA VAL A 366 6.67 3.62 32.25
C VAL A 366 8.11 3.19 31.94
N PHE A 367 9.06 4.13 31.88
CA PHE A 367 10.50 3.83 31.85
C PHE A 367 11.25 4.57 32.95
#